data_AF-A0A7Z1KGU9-F1
#
_entry.id   AF-A0A7Z1KGU9-F1
#
_cell.length_a   1.000
_cell.length_b   1.000
_cell.length_c   1.000
_cell.angle_alpha   90.00
_cell.angle_beta   90.00
_cell.angle_gamma   90.00
#
_symmetry.space_group_name_H-M   'P 1'
#
loop_
_entity.id
_entity.type
_entity.pdbx_description
1 polymer ?
#
loop_
_entity_poly.entity_id
_entity_poly.type
_entity_poly.pdbx_seq_one_letter_code
_entity_poly.pdbx_strand_id
1 'polypeptide(L)'
;MKKMMMCSVIAIATGCASVQSLAQAPEQLSAIAREVSIMENILSTALKQDTDKKVRAINANYFAKQGIVFELDIRGANRWHAIFSGAPDAPLPPMPDIDFSDVNIEFISDHVEIISEQAVESSREAYQHAMEVMRDGAEKVRDIAEKERDVSRELRDLEREKRDLEFATRHDNSAEEKELAARKKSVEKEIKALEKQQTKLTKEQKKARQEISAKQAQREKQKAEEQKQLLEKISQSISLTLCDYGSGLRSLPNNEHVSFVLGGLGQNSKSLIKVFNKSDIKKCVIGETKASELARKAVSYQF
;
A
#
# COMPACT_ATOMS: atom_id res chain seq x y z
N MET A 1 -14.90 92.47 27.10
CA MET A 1 -15.34 92.22 25.71
C MET A 1 -15.15 90.74 25.39
N LYS A 2 -16.01 90.21 24.52
CA LYS A 2 -16.32 88.79 24.22
C LYS A 2 -15.19 87.95 23.59
N LYS A 3 -15.24 86.62 23.87
CA LYS A 3 -14.88 85.43 23.04
C LYS A 3 -13.37 85.21 22.75
N MET A 4 -12.77 84.01 22.69
CA MET A 4 -13.24 82.62 22.44
C MET A 4 -12.11 81.59 22.82
N MET A 5 -12.50 80.39 23.30
CA MET A 5 -12.04 78.99 22.96
C MET A 5 -10.57 78.69 22.56
N MET A 6 -9.93 77.53 22.80
CA MET A 6 -10.10 76.26 23.55
C MET A 6 -8.87 75.35 23.22
N CYS A 7 -8.40 74.50 24.18
CA CYS A 7 -7.72 73.17 24.03
C CYS A 7 -6.36 73.05 23.26
N SER A 8 -5.41 72.11 23.48
CA SER A 8 -5.25 70.90 24.33
C SER A 8 -3.81 70.30 24.18
N VAL A 9 -3.33 69.54 25.19
CA VAL A 9 -2.52 68.27 25.16
C VAL A 9 -1.02 68.37 24.73
N ILE A 10 0.01 68.21 25.58
CA ILE A 10 0.59 67.06 26.36
C ILE A 10 1.04 65.84 25.53
N ALA A 11 2.35 65.60 25.47
CA ALA A 11 2.93 64.30 25.11
C ALA A 11 4.10 63.98 26.08
N ILE A 12 3.92 62.94 26.90
CA ILE A 12 4.99 62.29 27.67
C ILE A 12 5.10 60.86 27.15
N ALA A 13 6.32 60.50 26.75
CA ALA A 13 6.69 59.20 26.24
C ALA A 13 6.78 58.18 27.39
N THR A 14 6.06 57.06 27.25
CA THR A 14 6.20 55.90 28.13
C THR A 14 6.40 54.66 27.26
N GLY A 15 7.52 53.97 27.48
CA GLY A 15 7.95 52.80 26.71
C GLY A 15 7.02 51.61 26.90
N CYS A 16 6.68 50.95 25.79
CA CYS A 16 5.98 49.67 25.76
C CYS A 16 6.99 48.54 25.96
N ALA A 17 7.05 47.97 27.16
CA ALA A 17 7.50 46.60 27.35
C ALA A 17 6.33 45.66 26.97
N SER A 18 6.40 45.05 25.79
CA SER A 18 5.44 44.01 25.39
C SER A 18 5.73 42.73 26.16
N VAL A 19 5.02 42.53 27.27
CA VAL A 19 4.93 41.23 27.93
C VAL A 19 4.08 40.34 27.03
N GLN A 20 4.70 39.43 26.29
CA GLN A 20 3.99 38.36 25.59
C GLN A 20 3.40 37.43 26.66
N SER A 21 2.13 37.65 26.99
CA SER A 21 1.35 36.65 27.72
C SER A 21 1.16 35.45 26.81
N LEU A 22 1.95 34.40 26.99
CA LEU A 22 1.53 33.06 26.57
C LEU A 22 0.29 32.74 27.38
N ALA A 23 -0.88 32.84 26.74
CA ALA A 23 -2.14 32.44 27.32
C ALA A 23 -2.02 30.98 27.78
N GLN A 24 -2.09 30.76 29.09
CA GLN A 24 -2.23 29.42 29.65
C GLN A 24 -3.48 28.81 29.03
N ALA A 25 -3.35 27.59 28.47
CA ALA A 25 -4.51 26.84 28.04
C ALA A 25 -5.50 26.77 29.22
N PRO A 26 -6.79 27.07 29.01
CA PRO A 26 -7.78 27.03 30.09
C PRO A 26 -7.74 25.66 30.77
N GLU A 27 -7.96 25.62 32.08
CA GLU A 27 -7.86 24.41 32.92
C GLU A 27 -8.60 23.18 32.35
N GLN A 28 -9.68 23.41 31.59
CA GLN A 28 -10.41 22.37 30.87
C GLN A 28 -9.60 21.72 29.73
N LEU A 29 -8.82 22.49 28.98
CA LEU A 29 -7.98 22.00 27.89
C LEU A 29 -6.83 21.13 28.42
N SER A 30 -6.23 21.49 29.56
CA SER A 30 -5.17 20.67 30.18
C SER A 30 -5.72 19.35 30.74
N ALA A 31 -6.94 19.36 31.31
CA ALA A 31 -7.63 18.14 31.72
C ALA A 31 -7.92 17.22 30.51
N ILE A 32 -8.46 17.76 29.42
CA ILE A 32 -8.69 17.00 28.18
C ILE A 32 -7.38 16.42 27.63
N ALA A 33 -6.32 17.22 27.54
CA ALA A 33 -5.02 16.75 27.04
C ALA A 33 -4.48 15.57 27.86
N ARG A 34 -4.61 15.61 29.19
CA ARG A 34 -4.21 14.51 30.07
C ARG A 34 -5.06 13.26 29.85
N GLU A 35 -6.37 13.40 29.79
CA GLU A 35 -7.30 12.27 29.55
C GLU A 35 -7.05 11.61 28.18
N VAL A 36 -6.81 12.43 27.15
CA VAL A 36 -6.49 11.97 25.79
C VAL A 36 -5.18 11.20 25.76
N SER A 37 -4.12 11.71 26.41
CA SER A 37 -2.82 11.02 26.46
C SER A 37 -2.89 9.66 27.18
N ILE A 38 -3.70 9.55 28.23
CA ILE A 38 -3.93 8.26 28.90
C ILE A 38 -4.65 7.30 27.94
N MET A 39 -5.70 7.78 27.27
CA MET A 39 -6.47 6.97 26.31
C MET A 39 -5.60 6.51 25.13
N GLU A 40 -4.72 7.38 24.62
CA GLU A 40 -3.76 7.06 23.56
C GLU A 40 -2.83 5.90 23.97
N ASN A 41 -2.27 5.93 25.18
CA ASN A 41 -1.40 4.87 25.69
C ASN A 41 -2.15 3.53 25.85
N ILE A 42 -3.39 3.57 26.35
CA ILE A 42 -4.23 2.38 26.50
C ILE A 42 -4.56 1.80 25.12
N LEU A 43 -5.04 2.64 24.19
CA LEU A 43 -5.35 2.23 22.82
C LEU A 43 -4.11 1.68 22.11
N SER A 44 -2.95 2.32 22.25
CA SER A 44 -1.69 1.89 21.66
C SER A 44 -1.31 0.50 22.15
N THR A 45 -1.47 0.24 23.45
CA THR A 45 -1.18 -1.06 24.05
C THR A 45 -2.18 -2.14 23.61
N ALA A 46 -3.48 -1.85 23.71
CA ALA A 46 -4.54 -2.78 23.34
C ALA A 46 -4.47 -3.16 21.86
N LEU A 47 -4.33 -2.17 20.98
CA LEU A 47 -4.26 -2.41 19.54
C LEU A 47 -3.00 -3.16 19.14
N LYS A 48 -1.84 -2.87 19.75
CA LYS A 48 -0.61 -3.64 19.49
C LYS A 48 -0.76 -5.10 19.90
N GLN A 49 -1.46 -5.39 20.99
CA GLN A 49 -1.70 -6.76 21.45
C GLN A 49 -2.71 -7.49 20.57
N ASP A 50 -3.87 -6.87 20.29
CA ASP A 50 -4.97 -7.52 19.58
C ASP A 50 -4.71 -7.70 18.07
N THR A 51 -3.85 -6.85 17.49
CA THR A 51 -3.55 -6.85 16.05
C THR A 51 -2.23 -7.53 15.72
N ASP A 52 -1.60 -8.21 16.66
CA ASP A 52 -0.29 -8.86 16.48
C ASP A 52 0.77 -7.86 15.97
N LYS A 53 0.87 -6.71 16.66
CA LYS A 53 1.78 -5.60 16.35
C LYS A 53 1.60 -4.97 14.97
N LYS A 54 0.45 -5.19 14.30
CA LYS A 54 0.14 -4.53 13.02
C LYS A 54 -0.17 -3.04 13.17
N VAL A 55 -0.60 -2.55 14.34
CA VAL A 55 -0.68 -1.10 14.61
C VAL A 55 0.64 -0.62 15.22
N ARG A 56 1.33 0.32 14.56
CA ARG A 56 2.66 0.80 14.96
C ARG A 56 2.59 1.93 15.97
N ALA A 57 1.83 2.95 15.61
CA ALA A 57 1.73 4.18 16.36
C ALA A 57 0.28 4.65 16.35
N ILE A 58 -0.08 5.35 17.42
CA ILE A 58 -1.35 6.02 17.55
C ILE A 58 -1.01 7.41 18.04
N ASN A 59 -1.43 8.42 17.29
CA ASN A 59 -1.29 9.81 17.70
C ASN A 59 -2.69 10.35 18.03
N ALA A 60 -2.81 11.17 19.06
CA ALA A 60 -4.08 11.75 19.45
C ALA A 60 -4.03 13.29 19.37
N ASN A 61 -5.01 13.86 18.68
CA ASN A 61 -5.19 15.30 18.57
C ASN A 61 -6.58 15.69 19.05
N TYR A 62 -6.69 16.80 19.78
CA TYR A 62 -7.97 17.35 20.19
C TYR A 62 -8.31 18.61 19.39
N PHE A 63 -9.48 18.61 18.76
CA PHE A 63 -10.04 19.75 18.05
C PHE A 63 -11.22 20.32 18.83
N ALA A 64 -11.07 21.53 19.36
CA ALA A 64 -12.10 22.17 20.16
C ALA A 64 -13.45 22.20 19.43
N LYS A 65 -14.54 21.78 20.12
CA LYS A 65 -15.91 21.70 19.60
C LYS A 65 -16.16 20.61 18.55
N GLN A 66 -15.15 19.85 18.17
CA GLN A 66 -15.27 18.74 17.22
C GLN A 66 -15.01 17.40 17.90
N GLY A 67 -14.01 17.37 18.80
CA GLY A 67 -13.66 16.24 19.63
C GLY A 67 -12.25 15.73 19.38
N ILE A 68 -12.02 14.45 19.63
CA ILE A 68 -10.71 13.81 19.60
C ILE A 68 -10.54 13.05 18.28
N VAL A 69 -9.37 13.17 17.67
CA VAL A 69 -8.97 12.40 16.49
C VAL A 69 -7.75 11.56 16.84
N PHE A 70 -7.90 10.25 16.74
CA PHE A 70 -6.81 9.28 16.84
C PHE A 70 -6.38 8.89 15.42
N GLU A 71 -5.11 9.08 15.12
CA GLU A 71 -4.50 8.66 13.86
C GLU A 71 -3.71 7.38 14.10
N LEU A 72 -4.11 6.31 13.42
CA LEU A 72 -3.49 4.99 13.53
C LEU A 72 -2.57 4.79 12.34
N ASP A 73 -1.28 4.62 12.61
CA ASP A 73 -0.33 4.09 11.64
C ASP A 73 -0.40 2.57 11.69
N ILE A 74 -1.06 2.00 10.69
CA ILE A 74 -1.22 0.57 10.54
C ILE A 74 -0.13 0.12 9.58
N ARG A 75 0.52 -1.00 9.88
CA ARG A 75 1.40 -1.75 8.95
C ARG A 75 0.56 -2.09 7.72
N GLY A 76 0.50 -1.15 6.80
CA GLY A 76 -0.21 -1.25 5.55
C GLY A 76 0.50 -2.25 4.66
N ALA A 77 -0.27 -2.87 3.78
CA ALA A 77 0.27 -3.73 2.73
C ALA A 77 1.33 -2.95 1.94
N ASN A 78 2.59 -3.29 2.22
CA ASN A 78 3.84 -3.04 1.52
C ASN A 78 3.82 -1.85 0.54
N ARG A 79 4.54 -0.76 0.84
CA ARG A 79 4.95 0.25 -0.16
C ARG A 79 5.64 -0.38 -1.38
N TRP A 80 6.21 -1.58 -1.23
CA TRP A 80 6.68 -2.41 -2.34
C TRP A 80 5.61 -2.72 -3.38
N HIS A 81 4.35 -2.88 -2.99
CA HIS A 81 3.27 -3.08 -3.96
C HIS A 81 3.10 -1.87 -4.87
N ALA A 82 3.30 -0.64 -4.37
CA ALA A 82 3.28 0.58 -5.19
C ALA A 82 4.54 0.74 -6.05
N ILE A 83 5.71 0.35 -5.54
CA ILE A 83 6.98 0.35 -6.31
C ILE A 83 6.90 -0.64 -7.47
N PHE A 84 6.24 -1.79 -7.25
CA PHE A 84 6.19 -2.87 -8.23
C PHE A 84 4.90 -2.91 -9.07
N SER A 85 3.81 -2.25 -8.66
CA SER A 85 2.60 -2.09 -9.49
C SER A 85 2.71 -0.98 -10.54
N GLY A 86 3.70 -0.10 -10.42
CA GLY A 86 3.98 0.97 -11.38
C GLY A 86 4.75 0.55 -12.64
N ALA A 87 5.10 -0.74 -12.78
CA ALA A 87 5.79 -1.25 -13.97
C ALA A 87 4.79 -1.44 -15.13
N PRO A 88 4.97 -0.77 -16.28
CA PRO A 88 4.03 -0.86 -17.39
C PRO A 88 3.96 -2.27 -18.02
N ASP A 89 2.75 -2.80 -18.11
CA ASP A 89 2.24 -3.86 -19.02
C ASP A 89 3.00 -5.20 -19.16
N ALA A 90 3.97 -5.51 -18.31
CA ALA A 90 4.54 -6.85 -18.23
C ALA A 90 3.74 -7.72 -17.23
N PRO A 91 3.39 -8.98 -17.56
CA PRO A 91 2.80 -9.91 -16.59
C PRO A 91 3.83 -10.17 -15.49
N LEU A 92 3.73 -9.41 -14.40
CA LEU A 92 4.62 -9.55 -13.26
C LEU A 92 4.41 -10.92 -12.62
N PRO A 93 5.48 -11.66 -12.31
CA PRO A 93 5.33 -12.92 -11.60
C PRO A 93 4.66 -12.72 -10.24
N PRO A 94 3.98 -13.76 -9.73
CA PRO A 94 3.30 -13.68 -8.45
C PRO A 94 4.31 -13.41 -7.34
N MET A 95 4.18 -12.27 -6.68
CA MET A 95 4.99 -11.90 -5.51
C MET A 95 4.97 -13.03 -4.47
N PRO A 96 6.11 -13.42 -3.87
CA PRO A 96 6.12 -14.33 -2.75
C PRO A 96 5.44 -13.72 -1.51
N ASP A 97 4.89 -14.58 -0.64
CA ASP A 97 4.37 -14.18 0.67
C ASP A 97 5.56 -14.00 1.61
N ILE A 98 6.05 -12.78 1.65
CA ILE A 98 7.11 -12.39 2.55
C ILE A 98 6.48 -11.52 3.61
N ASP A 99 6.56 -12.01 4.86
CA ASP A 99 6.12 -11.26 6.02
C ASP A 99 7.11 -10.13 6.30
N PHE A 100 6.82 -8.96 5.76
CA PHE A 100 7.59 -7.74 6.00
C PHE A 100 7.12 -7.00 7.25
N SER A 101 6.45 -7.70 8.18
CA SER A 101 5.93 -7.13 9.41
C SER A 101 6.98 -6.22 10.07
N ASP A 102 8.23 -6.64 10.23
CA ASP A 102 9.27 -5.83 10.89
C ASP A 102 10.03 -4.80 10.01
N VAL A 103 9.57 -4.53 8.79
CA VAL A 103 10.32 -3.72 7.83
C VAL A 103 9.74 -2.30 7.71
N ASN A 104 10.45 -1.32 8.28
CA ASN A 104 10.27 0.09 7.95
C ASN A 104 11.53 0.60 7.25
N ILE A 105 11.45 0.72 5.93
CA ILE A 105 12.42 1.52 5.19
C ILE A 105 11.74 2.87 4.95
N GLU A 106 11.96 3.80 5.86
CA GLU A 106 11.59 5.19 5.67
C GLU A 106 12.76 5.88 4.93
N PHE A 107 12.67 6.00 3.61
CA PHE A 107 13.52 6.94 2.88
C PHE A 107 12.93 8.34 3.09
N ILE A 108 13.20 8.93 4.26
CA ILE A 108 13.07 10.38 4.43
C ILE A 108 14.27 10.98 3.71
N SER A 109 14.01 11.84 2.72
CA SER A 109 15.02 12.77 2.23
C SER A 109 15.59 13.52 3.44
N ASP A 110 16.87 13.27 3.73
CA ASP A 110 17.78 13.95 4.67
C ASP A 110 17.94 13.52 6.14
N HIS A 111 17.10 12.73 6.82
CA HIS A 111 17.38 12.37 8.24
C HIS A 111 17.32 10.87 8.53
N VAL A 112 18.48 10.31 8.88
CA VAL A 112 18.68 8.90 9.30
C VAL A 112 18.34 8.79 10.78
N GLU A 113 17.17 8.23 11.10
CA GLU A 113 16.93 7.66 12.43
C GLU A 113 17.28 6.17 12.44
N ILE A 114 17.93 5.76 13.53
CA ILE A 114 18.68 4.52 13.68
C ILE A 114 17.74 3.31 13.56
N ILE A 115 17.83 2.60 12.43
CA ILE A 115 17.20 1.29 12.23
C ILE A 115 18.09 0.24 12.91
N SER A 116 17.51 -0.68 13.68
CA SER A 116 18.27 -1.78 14.27
C SER A 116 18.88 -2.67 13.17
N GLU A 117 20.16 -3.03 13.32
CA GLU A 117 20.95 -3.78 12.35
C GLU A 117 20.27 -5.10 11.92
N GLN A 118 19.57 -5.73 12.86
CA GLN A 118 18.81 -6.97 12.67
C GLN A 118 17.54 -6.79 11.82
N ALA A 119 16.90 -5.62 11.89
CA ALA A 119 15.79 -5.26 11.00
C ALA A 119 16.30 -4.96 9.58
N VAL A 120 17.54 -4.45 9.42
CA VAL A 120 18.16 -4.22 8.11
C VAL A 120 18.57 -5.55 7.44
N GLU A 121 19.14 -6.49 8.18
CA GLU A 121 19.62 -7.76 7.62
C GLU A 121 18.48 -8.71 7.20
N SER A 122 17.49 -8.90 8.09
CA SER A 122 16.25 -9.63 7.75
C SER A 122 15.49 -8.98 6.58
N SER A 123 15.51 -7.64 6.49
CA SER A 123 14.96 -6.92 5.34
C SER A 123 15.71 -7.23 4.04
N ARG A 124 17.03 -7.38 4.08
CA ARG A 124 17.84 -7.67 2.89
C ARG A 124 17.60 -9.09 2.38
N GLU A 125 17.54 -10.08 3.27
CA GLU A 125 17.28 -11.48 2.89
C GLU A 125 15.87 -11.65 2.33
N ALA A 126 14.88 -11.10 3.03
CA ALA A 126 13.49 -11.06 2.60
C ALA A 126 13.35 -10.35 1.24
N TYR A 127 14.03 -9.21 1.06
CA TYR A 127 14.03 -8.47 -0.19
C TYR A 127 14.72 -9.23 -1.34
N GLN A 128 15.88 -9.84 -1.08
CA GLN A 128 16.61 -10.65 -2.06
C GLN A 128 15.79 -11.84 -2.51
N HIS A 129 15.16 -12.56 -1.58
CA HIS A 129 14.29 -13.68 -1.90
C HIS A 129 13.07 -13.22 -2.72
N ALA A 130 12.46 -12.07 -2.38
CA ALA A 130 11.36 -11.50 -3.17
C ALA A 130 11.77 -11.19 -4.61
N MET A 131 12.93 -10.54 -4.76
CA MET A 131 13.50 -10.21 -6.06
C MET A 131 13.90 -11.44 -6.85
N GLU A 132 14.39 -12.49 -6.19
CA GLU A 132 14.81 -13.75 -6.83
C GLU A 132 13.59 -14.48 -7.41
N VAL A 133 12.55 -14.71 -6.61
CA VAL A 133 11.31 -15.36 -7.09
C VAL A 133 10.65 -14.56 -8.22
N MET A 134 10.72 -13.23 -8.16
CA MET A 134 10.23 -12.38 -9.23
C MET A 134 11.15 -12.38 -10.46
N ARG A 135 12.47 -12.44 -10.30
CA ARG A 135 13.38 -12.60 -11.42
C ARG A 135 13.13 -13.93 -12.11
N ASP A 136 13.09 -15.04 -11.37
CA ASP A 136 12.86 -16.37 -11.93
C ASP A 136 11.56 -16.46 -12.75
N GLY A 137 10.47 -15.89 -12.23
CA GLY A 137 9.19 -15.90 -12.92
C GLY A 137 9.17 -15.01 -14.17
N ALA A 138 9.81 -13.84 -14.12
CA ALA A 138 9.91 -12.92 -15.24
C ALA A 138 10.88 -13.44 -16.32
N GLU A 139 12.00 -14.01 -15.89
CA GLU A 139 13.01 -14.68 -16.72
C GLU A 139 12.37 -15.85 -17.47
N LYS A 140 11.58 -16.70 -16.80
CA LYS A 140 10.91 -17.81 -17.49
C LYS A 140 9.98 -17.35 -18.62
N VAL A 141 9.21 -16.28 -18.42
CA VAL A 141 8.34 -15.73 -19.48
C VAL A 141 9.18 -15.09 -20.59
N ARG A 142 10.26 -14.40 -20.21
CA ARG A 142 11.19 -13.75 -21.12
C ARG A 142 11.92 -14.76 -22.00
N ASP A 143 12.45 -15.83 -21.42
CA ASP A 143 13.16 -16.91 -22.10
C ASP A 143 12.28 -17.60 -23.13
N ILE A 144 11.02 -17.86 -22.78
CA ILE A 144 10.05 -18.43 -23.73
C ILE A 144 9.82 -17.44 -24.88
N ALA A 145 9.67 -16.14 -24.59
CA ALA A 145 9.49 -15.12 -25.62
C ALA A 145 10.73 -14.91 -26.50
N GLU A 146 11.94 -15.03 -25.95
CA GLU A 146 13.20 -15.00 -26.71
C GLU A 146 13.31 -16.21 -27.65
N LYS A 147 13.05 -17.42 -27.14
CA LYS A 147 12.99 -18.64 -27.97
C LYS A 147 11.96 -18.53 -29.09
N GLU A 148 10.78 -17.95 -28.83
CA GLU A 148 9.79 -17.70 -29.88
C GLU A 148 10.30 -16.75 -30.96
N ARG A 149 11.04 -15.70 -30.58
CA ARG A 149 11.64 -14.75 -31.52
C ARG A 149 12.72 -15.41 -32.37
N ASP A 150 13.56 -16.25 -31.79
CA ASP A 150 14.63 -16.94 -32.51
C ASP A 150 14.07 -17.96 -33.50
N VAL A 151 13.12 -18.80 -33.07
CA VAL A 151 12.40 -19.72 -33.97
C VAL A 151 11.70 -18.94 -35.10
N SER A 152 11.13 -17.77 -34.81
CA SER A 152 10.52 -16.91 -35.84
C SER A 152 11.53 -16.30 -36.81
N ARG A 153 12.77 -16.01 -36.37
CA ARG A 153 13.85 -15.56 -37.26
C ARG A 153 14.31 -16.69 -38.16
N GLU A 154 14.58 -17.86 -37.60
CA GLU A 154 15.00 -19.06 -38.35
C GLU A 154 13.95 -19.48 -39.39
N LEU A 155 12.66 -19.46 -39.03
CA LEU A 155 11.58 -19.70 -40.00
C LEU A 155 11.63 -18.72 -41.17
N ARG A 156 11.80 -17.43 -40.91
CA ARG A 156 11.89 -16.41 -41.97
C ARG A 156 13.11 -16.62 -42.87
N ASP A 157 14.24 -17.03 -42.32
CA ASP A 157 15.47 -17.26 -43.08
C ASP A 157 15.37 -18.53 -43.93
N LEU A 158 14.81 -19.62 -43.39
CA LEU A 158 14.53 -20.83 -44.16
C LEU A 158 13.45 -20.62 -45.24
N GLU A 159 12.45 -19.78 -44.99
CA GLU A 159 11.48 -19.38 -46.01
C GLU A 159 12.11 -18.56 -47.14
N ARG A 160 13.11 -17.72 -46.83
CA ARG A 160 13.92 -17.03 -47.86
C ARG A 160 14.76 -18.03 -48.65
N GLU A 161 15.49 -18.91 -47.98
CA GLU A 161 16.29 -19.97 -48.63
C GLU A 161 15.41 -20.85 -49.53
N LYS A 162 14.21 -21.22 -49.06
CA LYS A 162 13.24 -21.97 -49.87
C LYS A 162 12.87 -21.22 -51.16
N ARG A 163 12.60 -19.92 -51.08
CA ARG A 163 12.26 -19.09 -52.25
C ARG A 163 13.43 -18.95 -53.21
N ASP A 164 14.65 -18.79 -52.69
CA ASP A 164 15.85 -18.67 -53.50
C ASP A 164 16.15 -20.00 -54.23
N LEU A 165 16.03 -21.13 -53.54
CA LEU A 165 16.12 -22.47 -54.14
C LEU A 165 15.03 -22.72 -55.18
N GLU A 166 13.81 -22.24 -54.95
CA GLU A 166 12.72 -22.32 -55.93
C GLU A 166 12.99 -21.49 -57.18
N PHE A 167 13.62 -20.32 -57.04
CA PHE A 167 14.03 -19.49 -58.16
C PHE A 167 15.15 -20.15 -58.97
N ALA A 168 16.18 -20.68 -58.29
CA ALA A 168 17.30 -21.40 -58.92
C ALA A 168 16.82 -22.64 -59.68
N THR A 169 15.96 -23.45 -59.06
CA THR A 169 15.41 -24.68 -59.68
C THR A 169 14.60 -24.37 -60.95
N ARG A 170 13.99 -23.19 -61.08
CA ARG A 170 13.25 -22.79 -62.28
C ARG A 170 14.13 -22.34 -63.45
N HIS A 171 15.39 -21.97 -63.19
CA HIS A 171 16.32 -21.47 -64.19
C HIS A 171 17.39 -22.49 -64.62
N ASP A 172 17.58 -23.57 -63.86
CA ASP A 172 18.62 -24.57 -64.11
C ASP A 172 18.06 -25.88 -64.67
N ASN A 173 18.59 -26.35 -65.82
CA ASN A 173 18.18 -27.59 -66.50
C ASN A 173 19.29 -28.68 -66.43
N SER A 174 20.22 -28.57 -65.49
CA SER A 174 21.45 -29.36 -65.40
C SER A 174 21.44 -30.39 -64.26
N ALA A 175 22.52 -31.17 -64.09
CA ALA A 175 22.68 -32.14 -62.99
C ALA A 175 22.58 -31.50 -61.58
N GLU A 176 22.73 -30.17 -61.47
CA GLU A 176 22.56 -29.36 -60.27
C GLU A 176 21.08 -29.30 -59.80
N GLU A 177 20.11 -29.55 -60.69
CA GLU A 177 18.68 -29.58 -60.37
C GLU A 177 18.34 -30.63 -59.29
N LYS A 178 19.02 -31.79 -59.33
CA LYS A 178 18.81 -32.86 -58.33
C LYS A 178 19.33 -32.48 -56.95
N GLU A 179 20.43 -31.72 -56.89
CA GLU A 179 21.01 -31.23 -55.64
C GLU A 179 20.14 -30.12 -55.04
N LEU A 180 19.68 -29.18 -55.86
CA LEU A 180 18.72 -28.14 -55.48
C LEU A 180 17.40 -28.73 -54.97
N ALA A 181 16.89 -29.78 -55.62
CA ALA A 181 15.68 -30.48 -55.17
C ALA A 181 15.88 -31.21 -53.84
N ALA A 182 17.07 -31.76 -53.57
CA ALA A 182 17.40 -32.39 -52.30
C ALA A 182 17.50 -31.35 -51.17
N ARG A 183 18.14 -30.21 -51.42
CA ARG A 183 18.24 -29.09 -50.47
C ARG A 183 16.88 -28.47 -50.18
N LYS A 184 16.01 -28.30 -51.18
CA LYS A 184 14.63 -27.84 -50.97
C LYS A 184 13.86 -28.77 -50.02
N LYS A 185 14.01 -30.09 -50.17
CA LYS A 185 13.37 -31.08 -49.28
C LYS A 185 13.93 -31.05 -47.86
N SER A 186 15.21 -30.72 -47.66
CA SER A 186 15.78 -30.55 -46.30
C SER A 186 15.23 -29.29 -45.64
N VAL A 187 15.22 -28.16 -46.35
CA VAL A 187 14.66 -26.89 -45.87
C VAL A 187 13.18 -27.04 -45.51
N GLU A 188 12.37 -27.74 -46.31
CA GLU A 188 10.96 -28.00 -45.97
C GLU A 188 10.77 -28.87 -44.72
N LYS A 189 11.71 -29.79 -44.42
CA LYS A 189 11.66 -30.58 -43.18
C LYS A 189 12.01 -29.71 -41.97
N GLU A 190 13.00 -28.83 -42.11
CA GLU A 190 13.42 -27.90 -41.07
C GLU A 190 12.32 -26.89 -40.74
N ILE A 191 11.66 -26.32 -41.75
CA ILE A 191 10.48 -25.44 -41.57
C ILE A 191 9.39 -26.17 -40.76
N LYS A 192 9.02 -27.40 -41.15
CA LYS A 192 8.00 -28.19 -40.42
C LYS A 192 8.41 -28.53 -38.99
N ALA A 193 9.71 -28.67 -38.72
CA ALA A 193 10.21 -28.91 -37.37
C ALA A 193 10.10 -27.64 -36.52
N LEU A 194 10.47 -26.48 -37.07
CA LEU A 194 10.38 -25.19 -36.40
C LEU A 194 8.94 -24.73 -36.18
N GLU A 195 8.02 -24.98 -37.12
CA GLU A 195 6.58 -24.73 -36.92
C GLU A 195 6.02 -25.53 -35.72
N LYS A 196 6.45 -26.79 -35.57
CA LYS A 196 6.10 -27.61 -34.39
C LYS A 196 6.70 -27.05 -33.11
N GLN A 197 7.92 -26.50 -33.17
CA GLN A 197 8.56 -25.86 -32.02
C GLN A 197 7.85 -24.55 -31.65
N GLN A 198 7.48 -23.73 -32.62
CA GLN A 198 6.73 -22.49 -32.44
C GLN A 198 5.39 -22.76 -31.74
N THR A 199 4.62 -23.73 -32.23
CA THR A 199 3.33 -24.08 -31.62
C THR A 199 3.44 -24.63 -30.19
N LYS A 200 4.55 -25.31 -29.85
CA LYS A 200 4.85 -25.72 -28.47
C LYS A 200 5.16 -24.52 -27.59
N LEU A 201 6.06 -23.65 -28.02
CA LEU A 201 6.46 -22.44 -27.27
C LEU A 201 5.26 -21.52 -27.00
N THR A 202 4.38 -21.31 -27.98
CA THR A 202 3.18 -20.48 -27.81
C THR A 202 2.18 -21.10 -26.82
N LYS A 203 2.08 -22.44 -26.76
CA LYS A 203 1.26 -23.12 -25.75
C LYS A 203 1.87 -22.96 -24.35
N GLU A 204 3.19 -23.10 -24.23
CA GLU A 204 3.91 -22.91 -22.96
C GLU A 204 3.79 -21.46 -22.46
N GLN A 205 3.95 -20.47 -23.35
CA GLN A 205 3.78 -19.06 -23.02
C GLN A 205 2.37 -18.76 -22.51
N LYS A 206 1.33 -19.26 -23.19
CA LYS A 206 -0.06 -19.07 -22.75
C LYS A 206 -0.32 -19.69 -21.38
N LYS A 207 0.18 -20.90 -21.14
CA LYS A 207 0.07 -21.56 -19.83
C LYS A 207 0.78 -20.78 -18.73
N ALA A 208 2.02 -20.35 -18.96
CA ALA A 208 2.78 -19.56 -18.01
C ALA A 208 2.07 -18.25 -17.64
N ARG A 209 1.52 -17.52 -18.63
CA ARG A 209 0.73 -16.30 -18.39
C ARG A 209 -0.54 -16.58 -17.60
N GLN A 210 -1.26 -17.66 -17.92
CA GLN A 210 -2.48 -18.05 -17.21
C GLN A 210 -2.18 -18.41 -15.75
N GLU A 211 -1.13 -19.19 -15.48
CA GLU A 211 -0.72 -19.55 -14.12
C GLU A 211 -0.33 -18.32 -13.28
N ILE A 212 0.39 -17.36 -13.88
CA ILE A 212 0.74 -16.09 -13.24
C ILE A 212 -0.53 -15.29 -12.89
N SER A 213 -1.42 -15.10 -13.86
CA SER A 213 -2.66 -14.34 -13.64
C SER A 213 -3.59 -14.99 -12.60
N ALA A 214 -3.67 -16.33 -12.59
CA ALA A 214 -4.47 -17.06 -11.61
C ALA A 214 -3.90 -16.92 -10.20
N LYS A 215 -2.57 -17.03 -10.05
CA LYS A 215 -1.90 -16.82 -8.75
C LYS A 215 -2.05 -15.37 -8.27
N GLN A 216 -1.96 -14.38 -9.16
CA GLN A 216 -2.21 -12.98 -8.81
C GLN A 216 -3.65 -12.78 -8.29
N ALA A 217 -4.65 -13.26 -9.03
CA ALA A 217 -6.06 -13.13 -8.63
C ALA A 217 -6.36 -13.84 -7.30
N GLN A 218 -5.72 -14.99 -7.03
CA GLN A 218 -5.86 -15.69 -5.76
C GLN A 218 -5.23 -14.91 -4.59
N ARG A 219 -4.05 -14.32 -4.80
CA ARG A 219 -3.38 -13.47 -3.80
C ARG A 219 -4.15 -12.19 -3.51
N GLU A 220 -4.72 -11.54 -4.52
CA GLU A 220 -5.56 -10.36 -4.32
C GLU A 220 -6.78 -10.66 -3.43
N LYS A 221 -7.40 -11.83 -3.64
CA LYS A 221 -8.51 -12.29 -2.80
C LYS A 221 -8.07 -12.56 -1.36
N GLN A 222 -6.95 -13.27 -1.17
CA GLN A 222 -6.39 -13.54 0.16
C GLN A 222 -6.05 -12.25 0.90
N LYS A 223 -5.39 -11.29 0.24
CA LYS A 223 -5.08 -9.98 0.81
C LYS A 223 -6.34 -9.20 1.18
N ALA A 224 -7.35 -9.19 0.32
CA ALA A 224 -8.62 -8.52 0.62
C ALA A 224 -9.31 -9.14 1.83
N GLU A 225 -9.21 -10.46 2.02
CA GLU A 225 -9.76 -11.16 3.18
C GLU A 225 -8.96 -10.87 4.47
N GLU A 226 -7.63 -10.92 4.41
CA GLU A 226 -6.75 -10.55 5.53
C GLU A 226 -6.95 -9.10 5.97
N GLN A 227 -7.11 -8.18 5.02
CA GLN A 227 -7.41 -6.77 5.31
C GLN A 227 -8.76 -6.62 6.00
N LYS A 228 -9.79 -7.34 5.57
CA LYS A 228 -11.10 -7.35 6.23
C LYS A 228 -11.00 -7.88 7.66
N GLN A 229 -10.32 -9.00 7.86
CA GLN A 229 -10.13 -9.57 9.20
C GLN A 229 -9.34 -8.63 10.12
N LEU A 230 -8.32 -7.95 9.60
CA LEU A 230 -7.56 -6.95 10.35
C LEU A 230 -8.43 -5.75 10.74
N LEU A 231 -9.24 -5.24 9.80
CA LEU A 231 -10.17 -4.14 10.07
C LEU A 231 -11.21 -4.51 11.14
N GLU A 232 -11.72 -5.75 11.11
CA GLU A 232 -12.64 -6.25 12.13
C GLU A 232 -11.97 -6.31 13.51
N LYS A 233 -10.75 -6.86 13.60
CA LYS A 233 -9.97 -6.90 14.84
C LYS A 233 -9.70 -5.50 15.40
N ILE A 234 -9.26 -4.57 14.57
CA ILE A 234 -9.03 -3.17 14.96
C ILE A 234 -10.34 -2.54 15.46
N SER A 235 -11.43 -2.72 14.72
CA SER A 235 -12.73 -2.16 15.09
C SER A 235 -13.25 -2.72 16.41
N GLN A 236 -13.03 -4.00 16.67
CA GLN A 236 -13.42 -4.66 17.91
C GLN A 236 -12.57 -4.16 19.08
N SER A 237 -11.25 -4.11 18.92
CA SER A 237 -10.31 -3.62 19.93
C SER A 237 -10.57 -2.16 20.31
N ILE A 238 -10.79 -1.28 19.31
CA ILE A 238 -11.20 0.11 19.54
C ILE A 238 -12.49 0.16 20.36
N SER A 239 -13.51 -0.60 19.95
CA SER A 239 -14.82 -0.52 20.60
C SER A 239 -14.77 -1.07 22.03
N LEU A 240 -14.05 -2.16 22.27
CA LEU A 240 -13.82 -2.70 23.62
C LEU A 240 -13.09 -1.68 24.50
N THR A 241 -12.00 -1.12 24.00
CA THR A 241 -11.21 -0.11 24.73
C THR A 241 -12.05 1.13 25.07
N LEU A 242 -12.88 1.60 24.13
CA LEU A 242 -13.80 2.72 24.39
C LEU A 242 -14.87 2.36 25.42
N CYS A 243 -15.35 1.13 25.47
CA CYS A 243 -16.33 0.70 26.48
C CYS A 243 -15.70 0.55 27.87
N ASP A 244 -14.49 -0.01 27.95
CA ASP A 244 -13.82 -0.28 29.23
C ASP A 244 -13.23 1.00 29.84
N TYR A 245 -12.65 1.86 29.00
CA TYR A 245 -11.88 3.03 29.44
C TYR A 245 -12.51 4.37 29.03
N GLY A 246 -13.63 4.38 28.30
CA GLY A 246 -14.30 5.62 27.84
C GLY A 246 -14.78 6.53 28.96
N SER A 247 -14.91 6.01 30.19
CA SER A 247 -15.13 6.80 31.41
C SER A 247 -14.02 7.82 31.67
N GLY A 248 -12.80 7.54 31.21
CA GLY A 248 -11.61 8.39 31.33
C GLY A 248 -11.69 9.68 30.52
N LEU A 249 -12.55 9.74 29.48
CA LEU A 249 -12.76 10.94 28.67
C LEU A 249 -13.82 11.86 29.30
N ARG A 250 -13.80 12.06 30.61
CA ARG A 250 -14.86 12.76 31.36
C ARG A 250 -14.98 14.23 30.97
N SER A 251 -13.85 14.90 30.73
CA SER A 251 -13.77 16.33 30.44
C SER A 251 -14.22 16.68 29.01
N LEU A 252 -14.34 15.70 28.12
CA LEU A 252 -14.86 15.90 26.76
C LEU A 252 -16.36 16.28 26.77
N PRO A 253 -16.84 17.26 26.00
CA PRO A 253 -18.27 17.54 25.90
C PRO A 253 -19.08 16.38 25.26
N ASN A 254 -20.33 16.17 25.70
CA ASN A 254 -21.18 15.05 25.21
C ASN A 254 -21.60 15.19 23.74
N ASN A 255 -21.54 16.39 23.19
CA ASN A 255 -21.86 16.71 21.80
C ASN A 255 -20.64 16.58 20.86
N GLU A 256 -19.48 16.18 21.38
CA GLU A 256 -18.27 15.96 20.59
C GLU A 256 -18.06 14.49 20.25
N HIS A 257 -17.17 14.25 19.29
CA HIS A 257 -16.94 12.93 18.71
C HIS A 257 -15.54 12.40 19.03
N VAL A 258 -15.40 11.08 18.98
CA VAL A 258 -14.12 10.40 19.01
C VAL A 258 -13.94 9.73 17.64
N SER A 259 -12.97 10.22 16.87
CA SER A 259 -12.71 9.79 15.50
C SER A 259 -11.41 9.01 15.43
N PHE A 260 -11.38 8.00 14.57
CA PHE A 260 -10.21 7.18 14.28
C PHE A 260 -9.93 7.26 12.79
N VAL A 261 -8.71 7.68 12.43
CA VAL A 261 -8.20 7.70 11.07
C VAL A 261 -7.26 6.50 10.92
N LEU A 262 -7.69 5.51 10.15
CA LEU A 262 -6.93 4.31 9.86
C LEU A 262 -6.17 4.52 8.56
N GLY A 263 -4.89 4.89 8.69
CA GLY A 263 -3.97 5.01 7.56
C GLY A 263 -3.52 3.64 7.03
N GLY A 264 -3.26 3.54 5.73
CA GLY A 264 -2.64 2.33 5.13
C GLY A 264 -3.57 1.13 4.87
N LEU A 265 -4.88 1.24 5.16
CA LEU A 265 -5.86 0.16 4.94
C LEU A 265 -6.89 0.42 3.82
N GLY A 266 -6.86 1.57 3.14
CA GLY A 266 -7.74 1.84 2.02
C GLY A 266 -7.15 1.48 0.66
N GLN A 267 -8.01 1.18 -0.31
CA GLN A 267 -7.61 1.09 -1.70
C GLN A 267 -7.24 2.49 -2.22
N ASN A 268 -6.17 2.57 -3.03
CA ASN A 268 -5.67 3.83 -3.60
C ASN A 268 -5.32 4.89 -2.56
N SER A 269 -4.58 4.50 -1.51
CA SER A 269 -4.05 5.41 -0.47
C SER A 269 -5.11 6.22 0.31
N LYS A 270 -6.39 5.85 0.22
CA LYS A 270 -7.45 6.48 1.01
C LYS A 270 -7.36 6.03 2.47
N SER A 271 -7.65 6.95 3.38
CA SER A 271 -7.76 6.63 4.80
C SER A 271 -9.18 6.17 5.11
N LEU A 272 -9.33 5.19 5.99
CA LEU A 272 -10.65 4.81 6.51
C LEU A 272 -10.88 5.59 7.80
N ILE A 273 -11.97 6.35 7.87
CA ILE A 273 -12.34 7.13 9.04
C ILE A 273 -13.52 6.46 9.73
N LYS A 274 -13.43 6.30 11.05
CA LYS A 274 -14.51 5.85 11.92
C LYS A 274 -14.80 6.90 12.99
N VAL A 275 -16.06 7.32 13.11
CA VAL A 275 -16.49 8.37 14.05
C VAL A 275 -17.49 7.80 15.05
N PHE A 276 -17.21 7.99 16.33
CA PHE A 276 -18.04 7.56 17.45
C PHE A 276 -18.57 8.78 18.20
N ASN A 277 -19.86 8.78 18.55
CA ASN A 277 -20.41 9.82 19.42
C ASN A 277 -20.01 9.57 20.87
N LYS A 278 -19.64 10.61 21.61
CA LYS A 278 -19.37 10.48 23.04
C LYS A 278 -20.58 9.90 23.81
N SER A 279 -21.80 10.27 23.43
CA SER A 279 -23.02 9.73 24.04
C SER A 279 -23.13 8.21 23.93
N ASP A 280 -22.73 7.63 22.80
CA ASP A 280 -22.81 6.18 22.57
C ASP A 280 -21.70 5.44 23.31
N ILE A 281 -20.50 6.05 23.41
CA ILE A 281 -19.41 5.55 24.26
C ILE A 281 -19.87 5.50 25.71
N LYS A 282 -20.48 6.58 26.21
CA LYS A 282 -20.99 6.64 27.59
C LYS A 282 -22.02 5.54 27.88
N LYS A 283 -22.92 5.25 26.93
CA LYS A 283 -23.89 4.13 27.02
C LYS A 283 -23.19 2.78 27.07
N CYS A 284 -22.10 2.62 26.32
CA CYS A 284 -21.32 1.38 26.38
C CYS A 284 -20.63 1.19 27.74
N VAL A 285 -20.03 2.26 28.28
CA VAL A 285 -19.35 2.26 29.59
C VAL A 285 -20.28 1.85 30.73
N ILE A 286 -21.55 2.24 30.67
CA ILE A 286 -22.56 1.86 31.69
C ILE A 286 -23.24 0.51 31.39
N GLY A 287 -22.84 -0.19 30.32
CA GLY A 287 -23.38 -1.51 29.96
C GLY A 287 -24.71 -1.51 29.20
N GLU A 288 -25.23 -0.34 28.78
CA GLU A 288 -26.48 -0.24 28.00
C GLU A 288 -26.32 -0.68 26.53
N THR A 289 -25.09 -0.73 26.02
CA THR A 289 -24.77 -1.13 24.65
C THR A 289 -23.50 -1.97 24.68
N LYS A 290 -23.40 -3.00 23.84
CA LYS A 290 -22.19 -3.83 23.75
C LYS A 290 -21.15 -3.22 22.83
N ALA A 291 -19.87 -3.57 23.02
CA ALA A 291 -18.78 -3.10 22.15
C ALA A 291 -19.02 -3.39 20.66
N SER A 292 -19.60 -4.55 20.31
CA SER A 292 -19.94 -4.90 18.93
C SER A 292 -21.04 -4.01 18.33
N GLU A 293 -21.98 -3.54 19.15
CA GLU A 293 -23.03 -2.61 18.74
C GLU A 293 -22.49 -1.19 18.61
N LEU A 294 -21.60 -0.78 19.52
CA LEU A 294 -20.87 0.49 19.41
C LEU A 294 -20.07 0.56 18.10
N ALA A 295 -19.37 -0.53 17.75
CA ALA A 295 -18.64 -0.65 16.48
C ALA A 295 -19.52 -0.44 15.24
N ARG A 296 -20.78 -0.91 15.29
CA ARG A 296 -21.76 -0.80 14.20
C ARG A 296 -22.44 0.56 14.13
N LYS A 297 -22.61 1.25 15.27
CA LYS A 297 -23.17 2.61 15.34
C LYS A 297 -22.19 3.68 14.86
N ALA A 298 -20.89 3.35 14.79
CA ALA A 298 -19.88 4.25 14.29
C ALA A 298 -20.13 4.62 12.81
N VAL A 299 -20.01 5.91 12.49
CA VAL A 299 -20.05 6.36 11.10
C VAL A 299 -18.71 6.02 10.46
N SER A 300 -18.73 5.25 9.36
CA SER A 300 -17.52 4.82 8.66
C SER A 300 -17.52 5.31 7.22
N TYR A 301 -16.43 5.94 6.78
CA TYR A 301 -16.25 6.41 5.41
C TYR A 301 -14.77 6.41 4.99
N GLN A 302 -14.49 6.51 3.69
CA GLN A 302 -13.14 6.63 3.16
C GLN A 302 -12.89 8.03 2.63
N PHE A 303 -11.72 8.59 2.90
CA PHE A 303 -11.29 9.90 2.37
C PHE A 303 -9.85 9.81 1.85
#